data_AF-A0A2P9GT63-F1
#
_entry.id   AF-A0A2P9GT63-F1
#
_cell.length_a   1.000
_cell.length_b   1.000
_cell.length_c   1.000
_cell.angle_alpha   90.00
_cell.angle_beta   90.00
_cell.angle_gamma   90.00
#
_symmetry.space_group_name_H-M   'P 1'
#
loop_
_entity.id
_entity.type
_entity.pdbx_description
1 polymer ?
#
loop_
_entity_poly.entity_id
_entity_poly.type
_entity_poly.pdbx_seq_one_letter_code
_entity_poly.pdbx_strand_id
1 'polypeptide(L)' 'MEVALSSTNVEHTLNFYKLVKDGTSIDEIKNYIYAFIMYYDKLKNDLYKEHKTIFTEGMINTERLDM' A
#
# COMPACT_ATOMS: atom_id res chain seq x y z
N MET A 1 -10.06 -3.91 -2.92
CA MET A 1 -8.67 -3.54 -2.54
C MET A 1 -8.00 -2.70 -3.62
N GLU A 2 -7.99 -3.12 -4.89
CA GLU A 2 -7.40 -2.35 -6.00
C GLU A 2 -7.96 -0.94 -6.20
N VAL A 3 -9.29 -0.78 -6.13
CA VAL A 3 -9.94 0.54 -6.28
C VAL A 3 -9.51 1.53 -5.18
N ALA A 4 -9.36 1.05 -3.95
CA ALA A 4 -8.91 1.86 -2.82
C ALA A 4 -7.43 2.28 -2.97
N LEU A 5 -6.58 1.36 -3.45
CA LEU A 5 -5.18 1.63 -3.77
C LEU A 5 -5.02 2.71 -4.84
N SER A 6 -5.86 2.66 -5.89
CA SER A 6 -5.86 3.66 -6.95
C SER A 6 -6.21 5.06 -6.43
N SER A 7 -7.26 5.18 -5.60
CA SER A 7 -7.62 6.48 -4.99
C SER A 7 -6.52 7.04 -4.10
N THR A 8 -5.87 6.20 -3.28
CA THR A 8 -4.78 6.61 -2.40
C THR A 8 -3.56 7.10 -3.19
N ASN A 9 -3.20 6.44 -4.29
CA ASN A 9 -2.11 6.88 -5.17
C ASN A 9 -2.38 8.27 -5.77
N VAL A 10 -3.61 8.53 -6.21
CA VAL A 10 -4.03 9.82 -6.78
C VAL A 10 -3.94 10.92 -5.72
N GLU A 11 -4.45 10.66 -4.51
CA GLU A 11 -4.39 11.60 -3.39
C GLU A 11 -2.94 11.95 -3.04
N HIS A 12 -2.07 10.95 -2.91
CA HIS A 12 -0.67 11.19 -2.58
C HIS A 12 0.08 11.96 -3.65
N THR A 13 -0.21 11.70 -4.92
CA THR A 13 0.36 12.44 -6.05
C THR A 13 -0.08 13.91 -6.01
N LEU A 14 -1.36 14.16 -5.76
CA LEU A 14 -1.90 15.51 -5.63
C LEU A 14 -1.27 16.27 -4.46
N ASN A 15 -1.13 15.62 -3.30
CA ASN A 15 -0.54 16.22 -2.11
C ASN A 15 0.95 16.54 -2.31
N PHE A 16 1.72 15.64 -2.94
CA PHE A 16 3.10 15.92 -3.29
C PHE A 16 3.22 17.11 -4.25
N TYR A 17 2.37 17.15 -5.29
CA TYR A 17 2.36 18.27 -6.23
C TYR A 17 2.07 19.61 -5.53
N LYS A 18 1.12 19.64 -4.58
CA LYS A 18 0.85 20.84 -3.77
C LYS A 18 2.07 21.29 -2.98
N LEU A 19 2.75 20.37 -2.29
CA LEU A 19 3.96 20.70 -1.52
C LEU A 19 5.06 21.33 -2.39
N VAL A 20 5.26 20.80 -3.60
CA VAL A 20 6.24 21.36 -4.54
C VAL A 20 5.77 22.72 -5.07
N LYS A 21 4.49 22.85 -5.42
CA LYS A 21 3.91 24.07 -5.98
C LYS A 21 3.91 25.22 -4.98
N ASP A 22 3.59 24.93 -3.72
CA ASP A 22 3.46 25.93 -2.66
C ASP A 22 4.82 26.39 -2.12
N GLY A 23 5.93 25.85 -2.66
CA GLY A 23 7.29 26.23 -2.26
C GLY A 23 7.60 25.82 -0.82
N THR A 24 7.00 24.72 -0.36
CA THR A 24 7.18 24.19 1.00
C THR A 24 8.65 23.82 1.25
N SER A 25 9.07 23.79 2.52
CA SER A 25 10.48 23.56 2.83
C SER A 25 10.96 22.18 2.34
N ILE A 26 12.25 22.09 1.99
CA ILE A 26 12.86 20.82 1.55
C ILE A 26 12.70 19.73 2.62
N ASP A 27 12.74 20.10 3.91
CA ASP A 27 12.61 19.14 5.01
C ASP A 27 11.18 18.59 5.11
N GLU A 28 10.16 19.41 4.89
CA GLU A 28 8.77 18.95 4.80
C GLU A 28 8.55 18.01 3.61
N ILE A 29 9.13 18.33 2.44
CA ILE A 29 9.07 17.47 1.26
C ILE A 29 9.75 16.12 1.54
N LYS A 30 10.93 16.13 2.17
CA LYS A 30 11.63 14.89 2.58
C LYS A 30 10.78 14.07 3.54
N ASN A 31 10.23 14.71 4.58
CA ASN A 31 9.39 14.04 5.57
C ASN A 31 8.16 13.38 4.92
N TYR A 32 7.53 14.07 3.96
CA TYR A 32 6.43 13.50 3.20
C TYR A 32 6.84 12.26 2.40
N ILE A 33 7.99 12.31 1.70
CA ILE A 33 8.51 11.17 0.94
C ILE A 33 8.81 9.98 1.87
N TYR A 34 9.43 10.22 3.03
CA TYR A 34 9.70 9.15 4.00
C TYR A 34 8.42 8.51 4.53
N ALA A 35 7.41 9.32 4.89
CA ALA A 35 6.12 8.83 5.33
C ALA A 35 5.42 8.00 4.23
N PHE A 36 5.48 8.45 2.98
CA PHE A 36 4.96 7.73 1.83
C PHE A 36 5.64 6.37 1.65
N ILE A 37 6.97 6.31 1.69
CA ILE A 37 7.73 5.04 1.58
C ILE A 37 7.32 4.06 2.69
N MET A 38 7.24 4.53 3.93
CA MET A 38 6.82 3.69 5.07
C MET A 38 5.41 3.12 4.89
N TYR A 39 4.48 3.92 4.37
CA TYR A 39 3.11 3.48 4.10
C TYR A 39 3.08 2.29 3.11
N TYR A 40 3.79 2.39 1.98
CA TYR A 40 3.80 1.30 0.99
C TYR A 40 4.57 0.07 1.47
N ASP A 41 5.61 0.22 2.29
CA ASP A 41 6.31 -0.92 2.85
C ASP A 41 5.40 -1.73 3.79
N LYS A 42 4.61 -1.04 4.63
CA LYS A 42 3.58 -1.67 5.45
C LYS A 42 2.52 -2.34 4.59
N LEU A 43 2.00 -1.63 3.59
CA LEU A 43 0.96 -2.14 2.70
C LEU A 43 1.40 -3.42 1.96
N LYS A 44 2.66 -3.45 1.49
CA LYS A 44 3.27 -4.64 0.85
C LYS A 44 3.24 -5.84 1.79
N ASN A 45 3.62 -5.66 3.05
CA ASN A 45 3.66 -6.74 4.04
C ASN A 45 2.25 -7.23 4.39
N ASP A 46 1.29 -6.32 4.53
CA ASP A 46 -0.10 -6.66 4.81
C ASP A 46 -0.73 -7.45 3.65
N LEU A 47 -0.53 -6.98 2.41
CA LEU A 47 -0.93 -7.69 1.18
C LEU A 47 -0.34 -9.09 1.08
N TYR A 48 0.97 -9.21 1.31
CA TYR A 48 1.64 -10.50 1.27
C TYR A 48 1.04 -11.47 2.28
N LYS A 49 0.77 -11.00 3.50
CA LYS A 49 0.16 -11.82 4.56
C LYS A 49 -1.26 -12.25 4.18
N GLU A 50 -2.08 -11.32 3.68
CA GLU A 50 -3.44 -11.60 3.24
C GLU A 50 -3.47 -12.66 2.13
N HIS A 51 -2.68 -12.46 1.07
CA HIS A 51 -2.60 -13.42 -0.04
C HIS A 51 -2.06 -14.77 0.40
N LYS A 52 -1.05 -14.79 1.29
CA LYS A 52 -0.52 -16.05 1.85
C LYS A 52 -1.59 -16.80 2.64
N THR A 53 -2.39 -16.11 3.44
CA THR A 53 -3.50 -16.72 4.20
C THR A 53 -4.55 -17.31 3.27
N ILE A 54 -5.04 -16.53 2.29
CA ILE A 54 -6.03 -17.00 1.31
C ILE A 54 -5.54 -18.24 0.57
N PHE A 55 -4.28 -18.23 0.12
CA PHE A 55 -3.70 -19.36 -0.59
C PHE A 55 -3.61 -20.61 0.30
N THR A 56 -3.15 -20.46 1.55
CA THR A 56 -3.02 -21.57 2.50
C THR A 56 -4.39 -22.18 2.84
N GLU A 57 -5.40 -21.35 3.09
CA GLU A 57 -6.77 -21.80 3.33
C GLU A 57 -7.35 -22.53 2.11
N GLY A 58 -7.09 -22.01 0.90
CA GLY A 58 -7.49 -22.66 -0.35
C GLY A 58 -6.88 -24.05 -0.54
N MET A 59 -5.59 -24.22 -0.20
CA MET A 59 -4.92 -25.52 -0.26
C MET A 59 -5.53 -26.52 0.72
N ILE A 60 -5.71 -26.13 1.99
CA ILE A 60 -6.29 -26.99 3.03
C ILE A 60 -7.71 -27.44 2.66
N ASN A 61 -8.51 -26.53 2.09
CA ASN A 61 -9.87 -26.87 1.68
C ASN A 61 -9.92 -27.81 0.48
N THR A 62 -8.94 -27.72 -0.44
CA THR A 62 -8.83 -28.65 -1.58
C THR A 62 -8.45 -30.06 -1.12
N GLU A 63 -7.45 -30.19 -0.24
CA GLU A 63 -7.04 -31.49 0.31
C GLU A 63 -8.17 -32.22 1.07
N ARG A 64 -9.11 -31.47 1.66
CA ARG A 64 -10.30 -32.02 2.32
C ARG A 64 -11.39 -32.48 1.36
N LEU A 65 -11.45 -31.92 0.15
CA LEU A 65 -12.43 -32.32 -0.88
C LEU A 65 -11.97 -33.55 -1.66
N ASP A 66 -10.65 -33.74 -1.77
CA ASP A 66 -10.04 -34.89 -2.43
C ASP A 66 -9.98 -36.16 -1.55
N MET A 67 -10.44 -36.07 -0.29
CA MET A 67 -10.41 -37.13 0.73
C MET A 67 -11.81 -37.70 0.99
#